data_AF-A0A0C3J7M7-F1
#
_entry.id   AF-A0A0C3J7M7-F1
#
_cell.length_a   1.000
_cell.length_b   1.000
_cell.length_c   1.000
_cell.angle_alpha   90.00
_cell.angle_beta   90.00
_cell.angle_gamma   90.00
#
_symmetry.space_group_name_H-M   'P 1'
#
loop_
_entity.id
_entity.type
_entity.pdbx_description
1 polymer ?
#
loop_
_entity_poly.entity_id
_entity_poly.type
_entity_poly.pdbx_seq_one_letter_code
_entity_poly.pdbx_strand_id
1 'polypeptide(L)'
;MGIEPTTSKVEAAEEVAKSWFQVFQDVKANLTKAHSLQKQQADRCCSSAPSYSVGSQVLPNALKLKLLHNMRIHLVVNVSWVKPYLSALDRQPVNRPGPQRVTDEGDVEYKVEYIVDSHLK
;
A
#
# COMPACT_ATOMS: atom_id res chain seq x y z
N MET A 1 35.84 5.91 -51.01
CA MET A 1 34.58 5.53 -51.68
C MET A 1 33.44 5.95 -50.76
N GLY A 2 32.74 7.04 -51.07
CA GLY A 2 31.57 7.50 -50.32
C GLY A 2 30.32 7.07 -51.06
N ILE A 3 29.39 6.43 -50.36
CA ILE A 3 28.07 6.10 -50.90
C ILE A 3 27.14 7.30 -50.66
N GLU A 4 26.73 7.95 -51.74
CA GLU A 4 25.70 8.99 -51.73
C GLU A 4 24.34 8.34 -51.42
N PRO A 5 23.56 8.84 -50.43
CA PRO A 5 22.26 8.29 -50.11
C PRO A 5 21.28 8.52 -51.27
N THR A 6 20.75 7.43 -51.83
CA THR A 6 19.74 7.50 -52.88
C THR A 6 18.40 7.85 -52.26
N THR A 7 17.87 9.03 -52.55
CA THR A 7 16.54 9.47 -52.08
C THR A 7 15.45 8.92 -53.00
N SER A 8 15.04 7.67 -52.80
CA SER A 8 13.88 7.13 -53.49
C SER A 8 12.60 7.73 -52.90
N LYS A 9 11.83 8.47 -53.71
CA LYS A 9 10.47 8.92 -53.40
C LYS A 9 9.51 7.73 -53.47
N VAL A 10 9.53 6.86 -52.46
CA VAL A 10 8.54 5.79 -52.35
C VAL A 10 7.37 6.34 -51.57
N GLU A 11 6.26 6.60 -52.24
CA GLU A 11 5.00 7.11 -51.66
C GLU A 11 4.56 6.28 -50.43
N ALA A 12 4.82 4.97 -50.46
CA ALA A 12 4.56 4.08 -49.32
C ALA A 12 5.36 4.43 -48.04
N ALA A 13 6.56 5.02 -48.16
CA ALA A 13 7.34 5.42 -46.99
C ALA A 13 6.75 6.67 -46.29
N GLU A 14 6.19 7.60 -47.06
CA GLU A 14 5.50 8.77 -46.52
C GLU A 14 4.20 8.39 -45.82
N GLU A 15 3.44 7.46 -46.39
CA GLU A 15 2.21 6.95 -45.76
C GLU A 15 2.49 6.22 -44.45
N VAL A 16 3.56 5.42 -44.41
CA VAL A 16 4.01 4.77 -43.17
C VAL A 16 4.42 5.82 -42.12
N ALA A 17 5.13 6.89 -42.51
CA ALA A 17 5.51 7.96 -41.60
C ALA A 17 4.29 8.71 -41.01
N LYS A 18 3.27 8.99 -41.84
CA LYS A 18 2.00 9.60 -41.40
C LYS A 18 1.26 8.70 -40.40
N SER A 19 1.19 7.41 -40.68
CA SER A 19 0.56 6.40 -39.78
C SER A 19 1.27 6.35 -38.43
N TRP A 20 2.60 6.26 -38.41
CA TRP A 20 3.38 6.26 -37.17
C TRP A 20 3.21 7.54 -36.36
N PHE A 21 3.14 8.70 -37.02
CA PHE A 21 2.90 9.95 -36.33
C PHE A 21 1.53 9.97 -35.66
N GLN A 22 0.49 9.46 -36.33
CA GLN A 22 -0.84 9.34 -35.75
C GLN A 22 -0.85 8.43 -34.51
N VAL A 23 -0.24 7.24 -34.61
CA VAL A 23 -0.11 6.31 -33.48
C VAL A 23 0.60 6.97 -32.31
N PHE A 24 1.66 7.73 -32.57
CA PHE A 24 2.38 8.44 -31.52
C PHE A 24 1.49 9.48 -30.81
N GLN A 25 0.70 10.26 -31.55
CA GLN A 25 -0.23 11.22 -30.94
C GLN A 25 -1.31 10.52 -30.12
N ASP A 26 -1.84 9.41 -30.62
CA ASP A 26 -2.86 8.63 -29.92
C ASP A 26 -2.33 8.04 -28.61
N VAL A 27 -1.11 7.48 -28.63
CA VAL A 27 -0.43 6.98 -27.43
C VAL A 27 -0.22 8.10 -26.42
N LYS A 28 0.22 9.27 -26.87
CA LYS A 28 0.42 10.44 -26.00
C LYS A 28 -0.90 10.88 -25.36
N ALA A 29 -1.98 10.97 -26.14
CA ALA A 29 -3.31 11.33 -25.63
C ALA A 29 -3.86 10.29 -24.65
N ASN A 30 -3.67 8.99 -24.93
CA ASN A 30 -4.09 7.92 -24.04
C ASN A 30 -3.30 7.92 -22.74
N LEU A 31 -1.99 8.21 -22.79
CA LEU A 31 -1.15 8.30 -21.60
C LEU A 31 -1.59 9.45 -20.68
N THR A 32 -1.87 10.64 -21.24
CA THR A 32 -2.35 11.76 -20.43
C THR A 32 -3.72 11.47 -19.80
N LYS A 33 -4.61 10.80 -20.54
CA LYS A 33 -5.91 10.33 -20.04
C LYS A 33 -5.76 9.27 -18.93
N ALA A 34 -4.84 8.32 -19.09
CA ALA A 34 -4.60 7.30 -18.08
C ALA A 34 -4.06 7.93 -16.79
N HIS A 35 -3.13 8.88 -16.90
CA HIS A 35 -2.59 9.60 -15.75
C HIS A 35 -3.68 10.40 -15.01
N SER A 36 -4.57 11.10 -15.73
CA SER A 36 -5.66 11.85 -15.09
C SER A 36 -6.67 10.93 -14.40
N LEU A 37 -7.00 9.78 -14.99
CA LEU A 37 -7.86 8.77 -14.37
C LEU A 37 -7.23 8.17 -13.12
N GLN A 38 -5.94 7.83 -13.16
CA GLN A 38 -5.21 7.32 -11.99
C GLN A 38 -5.25 8.32 -10.83
N LYS A 39 -5.01 9.61 -11.12
CA LYS A 39 -5.10 10.67 -10.11
C LYS A 39 -6.51 10.78 -9.54
N GLN A 40 -7.53 10.85 -10.40
CA GLN A 40 -8.92 10.94 -9.94
C GLN A 40 -9.33 9.74 -9.07
N GLN A 41 -8.87 8.54 -9.43
CA GLN A 41 -9.13 7.34 -8.65
C GLN A 41 -8.42 7.37 -7.30
N ALA A 42 -7.14 7.78 -7.27
CA ALA A 42 -6.40 7.95 -6.03
C ALA A 42 -7.10 8.98 -5.12
N ASP A 43 -7.44 10.15 -5.66
CA ASP A 43 -8.13 11.22 -4.94
C ASP A 43 -9.51 10.77 -4.42
N ARG A 44 -10.24 9.95 -5.18
CA ARG A 44 -11.53 9.38 -4.75
C ARG A 44 -11.38 8.37 -3.61
N CYS A 45 -10.31 7.57 -3.62
CA CYS A 45 -10.03 6.58 -2.58
C CYS A 45 -9.39 7.21 -1.33
N CYS A 46 -8.76 8.38 -1.47
CA CYS A 46 -8.21 9.14 -0.36
C CYS A 46 -9.35 9.73 0.49
N SER A 47 -9.62 9.08 1.62
CA SER A 47 -10.41 9.70 2.68
C SER A 47 -9.59 10.83 3.32
N SER A 48 -10.24 11.89 3.80
CA SER A 48 -9.54 12.87 4.64
C SER A 48 -8.97 12.17 5.87
N ALA A 49 -7.77 12.59 6.28
CA ALA A 49 -7.17 12.08 7.50
C ALA A 49 -8.14 12.31 8.68
N PRO A 50 -8.34 11.33 9.57
CA PRO A 50 -9.18 11.50 10.74
C PRO A 50 -8.69 12.68 11.58
N SER A 51 -9.61 13.55 11.99
CA SER A 51 -9.28 14.65 12.89
C SER A 51 -9.14 14.13 14.32
N TYR A 52 -7.99 14.38 14.94
CA TYR A 52 -7.75 14.11 16.36
C TYR A 52 -7.10 15.34 16.99
N SER A 53 -7.34 15.55 18.28
CA SER A 53 -6.65 16.61 19.02
C SER A 53 -5.37 16.06 19.64
N VAL A 54 -4.28 16.79 19.48
CA VAL A 54 -3.02 16.49 20.15
C VAL A 54 -3.16 16.88 21.63
N GLY A 55 -2.92 15.92 22.52
CA GLY A 55 -2.90 16.14 23.96
C GLY A 55 -1.50 16.47 24.46
N SER A 56 -1.16 15.99 25.65
CA SER A 56 0.14 16.22 26.27
C SER A 56 1.25 15.41 25.63
N GLN A 57 2.47 15.95 25.67
CA GLN A 57 3.69 15.22 25.37
C GLN A 57 4.02 14.23 26.50
N VAL A 58 4.31 12.99 26.16
CA VAL A 58 4.68 11.93 27.12
C VAL A 58 6.20 11.75 27.14
N LEU A 59 6.81 11.73 25.95
CA LEU A 59 8.26 11.69 25.73
C LEU A 59 8.63 12.69 24.61
N PRO A 60 9.93 13.04 24.45
CA PRO A 60 10.36 13.96 23.39
C PRO A 60 9.83 13.63 21.99
N ASN A 61 9.62 12.34 21.70
CA ASN A 61 9.11 11.82 20.43
C ASN A 61 7.72 11.17 20.51
N ALA A 62 7.02 11.27 21.65
CA ALA A 62 5.72 10.61 21.84
C ALA A 62 4.66 11.61 22.35
N LEU A 63 3.57 11.72 21.60
CA LEU A 63 2.43 12.58 21.92
C LEU A 63 1.20 11.73 22.24
N LYS A 64 0.47 12.10 23.28
CA LYS A 64 -0.81 11.48 23.60
C LYS A 64 -1.89 12.10 22.74
N LEU A 65 -2.58 11.29 21.94
CA LEU A 65 -3.70 11.76 21.12
C LEU A 65 -5.02 11.56 21.86
N LYS A 66 -5.94 12.53 21.71
CA LYS A 66 -7.33 12.40 22.14
C LYS A 66 -8.17 12.00 20.94
N LEU A 67 -8.59 10.74 20.94
CA LEU A 67 -9.49 10.19 19.93
C LEU A 67 -10.92 10.68 20.17
N LEU A 68 -11.66 10.91 19.09
CA LEU A 68 -13.10 11.18 19.16
C LEU A 68 -13.84 9.96 19.72
N HIS A 69 -14.98 10.15 20.38
CA HIS A 69 -15.74 9.07 21.01
C HIS A 69 -16.21 7.96 20.04
N ASN A 70 -16.29 8.28 18.75
CA ASN A 70 -16.63 7.33 17.67
C ASN A 70 -15.41 6.60 17.09
N MET A 71 -14.19 7.04 17.39
CA MET A 71 -12.95 6.39 16.93
C MET A 71 -12.50 5.38 17.98
N ARG A 72 -12.79 4.10 17.74
CA ARG A 72 -12.18 3.00 18.48
C ARG A 72 -11.04 2.44 17.66
N ILE A 73 -9.83 2.42 18.23
CA ILE A 73 -8.75 1.59 17.68
C ILE A 73 -9.15 0.15 17.98
N HIS A 74 -9.75 -0.51 17.00
CA HIS A 74 -9.98 -1.94 17.08
C HIS A 74 -8.62 -2.63 17.06
N LEU A 75 -8.24 -3.27 18.18
CA LEU A 75 -7.09 -4.18 18.25
C LEU A 75 -7.41 -5.48 17.49
N VAL A 76 -7.81 -5.36 16.23
CA VAL A 76 -7.95 -6.50 15.34
C VAL A 76 -6.56 -6.74 14.77
N VAL A 77 -5.83 -7.65 15.41
CA VAL A 77 -4.57 -8.14 14.87
C VAL A 77 -4.92 -9.04 13.69
N ASN A 78 -4.45 -8.69 12.49
CA ASN A 78 -4.59 -9.58 11.35
C ASN A 78 -3.78 -10.86 11.64
N VAL A 79 -4.47 -11.98 11.82
CA VAL A 79 -3.83 -13.26 12.19
C VAL A 79 -2.84 -13.75 11.14
N SER A 80 -2.97 -13.35 9.87
CA SER A 80 -1.96 -13.64 8.84
C SER A 80 -0.62 -12.90 9.04
N TRP A 81 -0.60 -11.85 9.86
CA TRP A 81 0.59 -11.09 10.23
C TRP A 81 1.21 -11.59 11.55
N VAL A 82 0.49 -12.45 12.27
CA VAL A 82 1.02 -13.14 13.45
C VAL A 82 1.98 -14.20 12.96
N LYS A 83 3.28 -13.94 13.09
CA LYS A 83 4.31 -14.93 12.79
C LYS A 83 4.49 -15.82 14.03
N PRO A 84 4.40 -17.16 13.89
CA PRO A 84 4.73 -18.05 14.99
C PRO A 84 6.19 -17.81 15.40
N TYR A 85 6.44 -17.83 16.70
CA TYR A 85 7.80 -17.72 17.21
C TYR A 85 8.59 -18.97 16.79
N LEU A 86 9.54 -18.79 15.88
CA LEU A 86 10.47 -19.84 15.51
C LEU A 86 11.63 -19.82 16.51
N SER A 87 11.96 -20.99 17.07
CA SER A 87 13.17 -21.13 17.89
C SER A 87 14.39 -20.67 17.09
N ALA A 88 15.27 -19.90 17.73
CA ALA A 88 16.49 -19.44 17.10
C ALA A 88 17.36 -20.60 16.62
N LEU A 89 17.94 -20.47 15.43
CA LEU A 89 18.98 -21.37 14.95
C LEU A 89 20.26 -21.15 15.75
N ASP A 90 21.13 -22.17 15.81
CA ASP A 90 22.38 -22.08 16.56
C ASP A 90 23.17 -20.82 16.16
N ARG A 91 23.57 -20.06 17.19
CA ARG A 91 24.30 -18.77 17.13
C ARG A 91 23.49 -17.50 16.86
N GLN A 92 22.15 -17.53 16.78
CA GLN A 92 21.37 -16.29 16.76
C GLN A 92 21.11 -15.73 18.17
N PRO A 93 21.30 -14.42 18.41
CA PRO A 93 20.90 -13.80 19.67
C PRO A 93 19.38 -13.87 19.82
N VAL A 94 18.94 -14.51 20.91
CA VAL A 94 17.53 -14.82 21.16
C VAL A 94 16.92 -13.76 22.06
N ASN A 95 16.09 -12.87 21.51
CA ASN A 95 15.22 -12.03 22.33
C ASN A 95 13.88 -12.78 22.49
N ARG A 96 13.80 -13.64 23.50
CA ARG A 96 12.53 -14.30 23.86
C ARG A 96 11.62 -13.27 24.51
N PRO A 97 10.40 -13.04 24.00
CA PRO A 97 9.38 -12.37 24.79
C PRO A 97 9.25 -13.11 26.12
N GLY A 98 9.30 -12.38 27.24
CA GLY A 98 9.04 -12.98 28.53
C GLY A 98 7.63 -13.60 28.56
N PRO A 99 7.40 -14.67 29.36
CA PRO A 99 6.06 -15.17 29.58
C PRO A 99 5.16 -14.01 30.04
N GLN A 100 4.01 -13.85 29.40
CA GLN A 100 3.02 -12.88 29.86
C GLN A 100 2.61 -13.28 31.28
N ARG A 101 2.88 -12.39 32.25
CA ARG A 101 2.49 -12.60 33.64
C ARG A 101 0.97 -12.43 33.74
N VAL A 102 0.27 -13.55 33.69
CA VAL A 102 -1.13 -13.63 34.07
C VAL A 102 -1.14 -13.63 35.60
N THR A 103 -1.54 -12.52 36.20
CA THR A 103 -1.83 -12.45 37.64
C THR A 103 -3.17 -13.13 37.91
N ASP A 104 -3.30 -13.82 39.05
CA ASP A 104 -4.54 -14.50 39.45
C ASP A 104 -5.74 -13.53 39.60
N GLU A 105 -5.47 -12.23 39.69
CA GLU A 105 -6.47 -11.17 39.50
C GLU A 105 -6.79 -10.91 38.01
N GLY A 106 -7.47 -11.87 37.40
CA GLY A 106 -8.45 -11.62 36.34
C GLY A 106 -7.91 -11.09 35.00
N ASP A 107 -7.16 -11.92 34.28
CA ASP A 107 -7.19 -11.84 32.81
C ASP A 107 -8.35 -12.72 32.32
N VAL A 108 -9.33 -12.09 31.67
CA VAL A 108 -10.48 -12.77 31.08
C VAL A 108 -9.96 -13.78 30.05
N GLU A 109 -10.09 -15.08 30.32
CA GLU A 109 -9.83 -16.12 29.32
C GLU A 109 -10.84 -15.98 28.18
N TYR A 110 -10.39 -15.49 27.02
CA TYR A 110 -11.22 -15.41 25.83
C TYR A 110 -11.25 -16.76 25.13
N LYS A 111 -12.38 -17.46 25.23
CA LYS A 111 -12.64 -18.64 24.41
C LYS A 111 -13.16 -18.17 23.05
N VAL A 112 -12.44 -18.51 21.98
CA VAL A 112 -12.87 -18.19 20.61
C VAL A 112 -14.02 -19.14 20.25
N GLU A 113 -15.25 -18.63 20.19
CA GLU A 113 -16.43 -19.42 19.79
C GLU A 113 -16.53 -19.64 18.27
N TYR A 114 -16.12 -18.65 17.47
CA TYR A 114 -16.31 -18.69 16.02
C TYR A 114 -15.28 -17.85 15.27
N ILE A 115 -14.70 -18.40 14.21
CA ILE A 115 -13.79 -17.71 13.30
C ILE A 115 -14.58 -17.34 12.03
N VAL A 116 -14.75 -16.04 11.78
CA VAL A 116 -15.37 -15.55 10.55
C VAL A 116 -14.32 -15.52 9.45
N ASP A 117 -14.42 -16.41 8.47
CA ASP A 117 -13.61 -16.35 7.25
C ASP A 117 -14.30 -15.43 6.22
N SER A 118 -13.75 -14.24 6.02
CA SER A 118 -14.30 -13.22 5.11
C SER A 118 -13.85 -13.40 3.65
N HIS A 119 -13.04 -14.42 3.35
CA HIS A 119 -12.53 -14.70 2.00
C HIS A 119 -13.54 -15.42 1.08
N LEU A 120 -14.70 -15.80 1.60
CA LEU A 120 -15.79 -16.38 0.81
C LEU A 120 -16.75 -15.27 0.35
N LYS A 121 -16.36 -14.53 -0.69
CA LYS A 121 -17.31 -13.74 -1.48
C LYS A 121 -16.96 -13.73 -2.95
#